data_AF-A0A0R2HAU4-F1
#
_entry.id   AF-A0A0R2HAU4-F1
#
_cell.length_a   1.000
_cell.length_b   1.000
_cell.length_c   1.000
_cell.angle_alpha   90.00
_cell.angle_beta   90.00
_cell.angle_gamma   90.00
#
_symmetry.space_group_name_H-M   'P 1'
#
loop_
_entity.id
_entity.type
_entity.pdbx_description
1 polymer ?
#
loop_
_entity_poly.entity_id
_entity_poly.type
_entity_poly.pdbx_seq_one_letter_code
_entity_poly.pdbx_strand_id
1 'polypeptide(L)'
;MSTVLVIKAHPATENVANSVVIGERFVEAYRKDHPQDQIIEHDLYAEGVPEINSSNLDSWTKLTNGTTYQDLSENEQILLSRQQKLQDQFILADKYVFVSPMYNLFIPNRLKMYLDLVIVSTKTWVEGEHGPEGTLHNKKALHIQSSGGTYHHTDNEFMAKLDLGDSYLKALLGQVGIKDYQGIYCEGNSHRDPEDMAANREIVAKQAGKIAKTF
;
A
#
# COMPACT_ATOMS: atom_id res chain seq x y z
N MET A 1 4.37 -18.18 11.59
CA MET A 1 5.27 -17.19 10.98
C MET A 1 4.54 -16.61 9.80
N SER A 2 4.16 -15.35 9.91
CA SER A 2 3.54 -14.59 8.85
C SER A 2 4.54 -13.63 8.21
N THR A 3 4.27 -13.22 6.98
CA THR A 3 5.01 -12.17 6.28
C THR A 3 4.18 -10.89 6.22
N VAL A 4 4.73 -9.80 6.76
CA VAL A 4 4.15 -8.46 6.72
C VAL A 4 4.87 -7.63 5.68
N LEU A 5 4.12 -7.10 4.72
CA LEU A 5 4.61 -6.17 3.71
C LEU A 5 4.22 -4.75 4.07
N VAL A 6 5.22 -3.94 4.44
CA VAL A 6 5.04 -2.52 4.78
C VAL A 6 5.39 -1.68 3.56
N ILE A 7 4.42 -0.95 3.02
CA ILE A 7 4.54 -0.19 1.78
C ILE A 7 4.44 1.30 2.14
N LYS A 8 5.59 1.98 2.16
CA LYS A 8 5.71 3.40 2.51
C LYS A 8 5.68 4.24 1.24
N ALA A 9 4.71 5.14 1.16
CA ALA A 9 4.48 6.01 0.02
C ALA A 9 4.55 7.49 0.43
N HIS A 10 5.59 7.88 1.17
CA HIS A 10 5.78 9.27 1.57
C HIS A 10 7.15 9.77 1.10
N PRO A 11 7.24 10.93 0.42
CA PRO A 11 8.51 11.61 0.19
C PRO A 11 8.93 12.28 1.51
N ALA A 12 9.44 11.52 2.48
CA ALA A 12 9.86 12.09 3.74
C ALA A 12 10.99 13.10 3.49
N THR A 13 10.84 14.31 4.03
CA THR A 13 11.87 15.35 4.08
C THR A 13 12.27 15.57 5.54
N GLU A 14 13.10 16.56 5.83
CA GLU A 14 13.55 16.89 7.19
C GLU A 14 12.40 17.23 8.17
N ASN A 15 11.17 17.44 7.67
CA ASN A 15 9.97 17.65 8.49
C ASN A 15 9.28 16.33 8.87
N VAL A 16 8.72 16.29 10.08
CA VAL A 16 8.05 15.11 10.63
C VAL A 16 6.81 14.74 9.82
N ALA A 17 6.91 13.68 9.03
CA ALA A 17 5.81 13.12 8.24
C ALA A 17 4.85 12.31 9.14
N ASN A 18 3.61 12.79 9.34
CA ASN A 18 2.67 12.21 10.29
C ASN A 18 2.40 10.71 10.04
N SER A 19 2.10 10.33 8.79
CA SER A 19 1.86 8.92 8.44
C SER A 19 3.09 8.04 8.67
N VAL A 20 4.30 8.54 8.36
CA VAL A 20 5.56 7.80 8.56
C VAL A 20 5.78 7.49 10.03
N VAL A 21 5.67 8.48 10.93
CA VAL A 21 5.84 8.28 12.37
C VAL A 21 4.83 7.27 12.93
N ILE A 22 3.58 7.34 12.47
CA ILE A 22 2.52 6.40 12.91
C ILE A 22 2.84 4.99 12.39
N GLY A 23 3.30 4.87 11.13
CA GLY A 23 3.74 3.62 10.53
C GLY A 23 4.94 3.00 11.25
N GLU A 24 5.94 3.80 11.60
CA GLU A 24 7.10 3.35 12.39
C GLU A 24 6.65 2.83 13.76
N ARG A 25 5.76 3.55 14.44
CA ARG A 25 5.21 3.09 15.72
C ARG A 25 4.47 1.75 15.59
N PHE A 26 3.73 1.56 14.50
CA PHE A 26 3.10 0.28 14.19
C PHE A 26 4.14 -0.83 14.03
N VAL A 27 5.15 -0.61 13.17
CA VAL A 27 6.17 -1.61 12.85
C VAL A 27 6.98 -2.01 14.08
N GLU A 28 7.38 -1.03 14.90
CA GLU A 28 8.10 -1.27 16.16
C GLU A 28 7.28 -2.14 17.13
N ALA A 29 6.00 -1.80 17.32
CA ALA A 29 5.11 -2.54 18.19
C ALA A 29 4.84 -3.95 17.64
N TYR A 30 4.64 -4.09 16.32
CA TYR A 30 4.39 -5.37 15.66
C TYR A 30 5.59 -6.30 15.83
N ARG A 31 6.81 -5.81 15.54
CA ARG A 31 8.07 -6.56 15.67
C ARG A 31 8.29 -7.06 17.10
N LYS A 32 7.91 -6.26 18.10
CA LYS A 32 8.05 -6.62 19.51
C LYS A 32 7.09 -7.75 19.92
N ASP A 33 5.85 -7.71 19.43
CA ASP A 33 4.80 -8.67 19.81
C ASP A 33 4.83 -9.96 18.96
N HIS A 34 5.33 -9.86 17.72
CA HIS A 34 5.44 -10.94 16.75
C HIS A 34 6.90 -11.17 16.31
N PRO A 35 7.83 -11.54 17.21
CA PRO A 35 9.26 -11.63 16.91
C PRO A 35 9.64 -12.72 15.91
N GLN A 36 8.71 -13.65 15.60
CA GLN A 36 8.91 -14.74 14.64
C GLN A 36 8.40 -14.40 13.25
N ASP A 37 7.69 -13.27 13.07
CA ASP A 37 7.16 -12.87 11.78
C ASP A 37 8.21 -12.10 10.98
N GLN A 38 8.16 -12.26 9.66
CA GLN A 38 9.03 -11.52 8.75
C GLN A 38 8.39 -10.19 8.39
N ILE A 39 9.14 -9.10 8.50
CA ILE A 39 8.72 -7.78 8.02
C ILE A 39 9.57 -7.41 6.80
N ILE A 40 8.91 -7.17 5.68
CA ILE A 40 9.50 -6.65 4.46
C ILE A 40 9.01 -5.21 4.30
N GLU A 41 9.93 -4.26 4.20
CA GLU A 41 9.60 -2.84 4.03
C GLU A 41 9.99 -2.39 2.61
N HIS A 42 9.08 -1.68 1.94
CA HIS A 42 9.34 -0.97 0.70
C HIS A 42 9.10 0.51 0.87
N ASP A 43 10.15 1.31 0.68
CA ASP A 43 10.03 2.76 0.55
C ASP A 43 9.95 3.13 -0.93
N LEU A 44 8.74 3.45 -1.40
CA LEU A 44 8.46 3.68 -2.81
C LEU A 44 9.11 4.97 -3.35
N TYR A 45 9.52 5.89 -2.47
CA TYR A 45 10.24 7.10 -2.87
C TYR A 45 11.75 6.90 -2.83
N ALA A 46 12.29 6.20 -1.83
CA ALA A 46 13.72 5.92 -1.71
C ALA A 46 14.20 4.85 -2.70
N GLU A 47 13.43 3.76 -2.86
CA GLU A 47 13.77 2.68 -3.80
C GLU A 47 13.37 3.03 -5.24
N GLY A 48 12.39 3.91 -5.39
CA GLY A 48 11.69 4.15 -6.66
C GLY A 48 10.78 2.97 -7.04
N VAL A 49 9.86 3.22 -7.97
CA VAL A 49 8.92 2.22 -8.49
C VAL A 49 9.20 2.05 -9.98
N PRO A 50 9.41 0.81 -10.48
CA PRO A 50 9.53 0.57 -11.92
C PRO A 50 8.36 1.20 -12.68
N GLU A 51 8.65 1.93 -13.73
CA GLU A 51 7.58 2.47 -14.58
C GLU A 51 6.96 1.35 -15.42
N ILE A 52 5.68 1.50 -15.74
CA ILE A 52 5.04 0.74 -16.81
C ILE A 52 5.14 1.62 -18.07
N ASN A 53 5.97 1.21 -19.01
CA ASN A 53 6.20 1.94 -20.27
C ASN A 53 6.05 1.02 -21.49
N SER A 54 6.36 1.53 -22.69
CA SER A 54 6.24 0.75 -23.93
C SER A 54 7.06 -0.54 -23.90
N SER A 55 8.26 -0.52 -23.31
CA SER A 55 9.10 -1.72 -23.19
C SER A 55 8.47 -2.80 -22.32
N ASN A 56 7.71 -2.41 -21.28
CA ASN A 56 6.93 -3.36 -20.49
C ASN A 56 5.80 -3.99 -21.32
N LEU A 57 5.05 -3.16 -22.05
CA LEU A 57 3.95 -3.64 -22.88
C LEU A 57 4.43 -4.58 -23.99
N ASP A 58 5.56 -4.25 -24.62
CA ASP A 58 6.20 -5.09 -25.63
C ASP A 58 6.64 -6.43 -25.02
N SER A 59 7.27 -6.39 -23.85
CA SER A 59 7.71 -7.60 -23.15
C SER A 59 6.53 -8.49 -22.75
N TRP A 60 5.46 -7.91 -22.22
CA TRP A 60 4.24 -8.66 -21.85
C TRP A 60 3.52 -9.22 -23.08
N THR A 61 3.53 -8.51 -24.20
CA THR A 61 2.97 -9.00 -25.47
C THR A 61 3.75 -10.20 -25.98
N LYS A 62 5.09 -10.17 -25.94
CA LYS A 62 5.94 -11.32 -26.29
C LYS A 62 5.62 -12.54 -25.43
N LEU A 63 5.54 -12.35 -24.11
CA LEU A 63 5.20 -13.42 -23.16
C LEU A 63 3.82 -14.02 -23.44
N THR A 64 2.83 -13.17 -23.71
CA THR A 64 1.45 -13.59 -24.05
C THR A 64 1.41 -14.37 -25.37
N ASN A 65 2.27 -14.03 -26.33
CA ASN A 65 2.40 -14.72 -27.62
C ASN A 65 3.30 -15.96 -27.56
N GLY A 66 3.68 -16.44 -26.37
CA GLY A 66 4.39 -17.70 -26.17
C GLY A 66 5.91 -17.62 -26.19
N THR A 67 6.50 -16.40 -26.22
CA THR A 67 7.94 -16.23 -25.97
C THR A 67 8.22 -16.55 -24.51
N THR A 68 9.27 -17.34 -24.22
CA THR A 68 9.64 -17.62 -22.83
C THR A 68 10.44 -16.48 -22.23
N TYR A 69 10.49 -16.37 -20.90
CA TYR A 69 11.31 -15.36 -20.24
C TYR A 69 12.78 -15.42 -20.65
N GLN A 70 13.30 -16.63 -20.88
CA GLN A 70 14.69 -16.88 -21.30
C GLN A 70 14.99 -16.38 -22.71
N ASP A 71 13.96 -16.25 -23.55
CA ASP A 71 14.08 -15.78 -24.94
C ASP A 71 13.98 -14.24 -25.06
N LEU A 72 13.67 -13.55 -23.96
CA LEU A 72 13.68 -12.09 -23.91
C LEU A 72 15.11 -11.55 -23.91
N SER A 73 15.30 -10.32 -24.41
CA SER A 73 16.61 -9.65 -24.32
C SER A 73 17.02 -9.41 -22.87
N GLU A 74 18.31 -9.29 -22.60
CA GLU A 74 18.84 -9.04 -21.25
C GLU A 74 18.19 -7.81 -20.59
N ASN A 75 17.97 -6.74 -21.35
CA ASN A 75 17.32 -5.53 -20.86
C ASN A 75 15.85 -5.77 -20.45
N GLU A 76 15.12 -6.58 -21.23
CA GLU A 76 13.74 -6.96 -20.90
C GLU A 76 13.69 -7.86 -19.66
N GLN A 77 14.63 -8.81 -19.54
CA GLN A 77 14.75 -9.65 -18.36
C GLN A 77 15.05 -8.81 -17.11
N ILE A 78 16.01 -7.89 -17.18
CA ILE A 78 16.33 -6.98 -16.07
C ILE A 78 15.11 -6.15 -15.68
N LEU A 79 14.42 -5.56 -16.67
CA LEU A 79 13.21 -4.77 -16.46
C LEU A 79 12.11 -5.58 -15.73
N LEU A 80 11.84 -6.80 -16.19
CA LEU A 80 10.79 -7.66 -15.63
C LEU A 80 11.18 -8.28 -14.29
N SER A 81 12.46 -8.58 -14.05
CA SER A 81 12.91 -9.24 -12.83
C SER A 81 12.56 -8.45 -11.56
N ARG A 82 12.71 -7.12 -11.61
CA ARG A 82 12.36 -6.25 -10.49
C ARG A 82 10.85 -6.21 -10.27
N GLN A 83 10.06 -6.18 -11.34
CA GLN A 83 8.59 -6.20 -11.25
C GLN A 83 8.09 -7.52 -10.68
N GLN A 84 8.64 -8.63 -11.16
CA GLN A 84 8.35 -9.98 -10.69
C GLN A 84 8.65 -10.11 -9.20
N LYS A 85 9.80 -9.59 -8.73
CA LYS A 85 10.13 -9.59 -7.30
C LYS A 85 9.07 -8.86 -6.45
N LEU A 86 8.65 -7.66 -6.85
CA LEU A 86 7.64 -6.89 -6.13
C LEU A 86 6.27 -7.59 -6.15
N GLN A 87 5.90 -8.18 -7.28
CA GLN A 87 4.68 -8.99 -7.42
C GLN A 87 4.70 -10.20 -6.50
N ASP A 88 5.81 -10.95 -6.48
CA ASP A 88 5.95 -12.15 -5.65
C ASP A 88 5.89 -11.81 -4.16
N GLN A 89 6.56 -10.74 -3.74
CA GLN A 89 6.47 -10.25 -2.36
C GLN A 89 5.04 -9.87 -1.99
N PHE A 90 4.30 -9.22 -2.90
CA PHE A 90 2.90 -8.87 -2.68
C PHE A 90 2.01 -10.11 -2.57
N ILE A 91 2.16 -11.09 -3.46
CA ILE A 91 1.34 -12.31 -3.48
C ILE A 91 1.62 -13.18 -2.25
N LEU A 92 2.88 -13.31 -1.85
CA LEU A 92 3.31 -14.17 -0.75
C LEU A 92 3.08 -13.56 0.64
N ALA A 93 2.95 -12.23 0.74
CA ALA A 93 2.66 -11.58 2.01
C ALA A 93 1.29 -12.00 2.58
N ASP A 94 1.19 -12.16 3.90
CA ASP A 94 -0.06 -12.46 4.59
C ASP A 94 -0.78 -11.19 5.03
N LYS A 95 0.01 -10.14 5.31
CA LYS A 95 -0.46 -8.87 5.86
C LYS A 95 0.16 -7.69 5.13
N TYR A 96 -0.62 -6.66 4.88
CA TYR A 96 -0.21 -5.45 4.18
C TYR A 96 -0.39 -4.22 5.05
N VAL A 97 0.61 -3.35 5.09
CA VAL A 97 0.56 -2.07 5.81
C VAL A 97 0.92 -0.97 4.83
N PHE A 98 -0.08 -0.23 4.36
CA PHE A 98 0.09 0.92 3.48
C PHE A 98 0.26 2.17 4.33
N VAL A 99 1.35 2.90 4.15
CA VAL A 99 1.64 4.14 4.87
C VAL A 99 1.70 5.28 3.87
N SER A 100 0.72 6.18 3.86
CA SER A 100 0.66 7.23 2.84
C SER A 100 0.09 8.56 3.37
N PRO A 101 0.52 9.71 2.84
CA PRO A 101 -0.27 10.94 2.94
C PRO A 101 -1.38 10.95 1.88
N MET A 102 -2.44 11.71 2.12
CA MET A 102 -3.40 12.08 1.07
C MET A 102 -2.89 13.28 0.28
N TYR A 103 -2.82 13.16 -1.04
CA TYR A 103 -2.57 14.27 -1.96
C TYR A 103 -3.71 14.41 -2.95
N ASN A 104 -4.30 15.61 -3.03
CA ASN A 104 -5.41 15.92 -3.93
C ASN A 104 -6.53 14.85 -3.88
N LEU A 105 -7.02 14.55 -2.67
CA LEU A 105 -8.10 13.58 -2.42
C LEU A 105 -7.76 12.11 -2.71
N PHE A 106 -6.51 11.82 -3.07
CA PHE A 106 -6.10 10.49 -3.54
C PHE A 106 -4.79 10.02 -2.90
N ILE A 107 -4.42 8.78 -3.20
CA ILE A 107 -3.12 8.21 -2.84
C ILE A 107 -1.97 8.85 -3.65
N PRO A 108 -0.73 8.85 -3.14
CA PRO A 108 0.44 9.33 -3.86
C PRO A 108 0.67 8.56 -5.17
N ASN A 109 1.21 9.25 -6.18
CA ASN A 109 1.45 8.66 -7.50
C ASN A 109 2.34 7.39 -7.45
N ARG A 110 3.38 7.39 -6.60
CA ARG A 110 4.25 6.22 -6.41
C ARG A 110 3.49 5.00 -5.88
N LEU A 111 2.51 5.21 -4.99
CA LEU A 111 1.67 4.11 -4.51
C LEU A 111 0.77 3.59 -5.63
N LYS A 112 0.17 4.48 -6.43
CA LYS A 112 -0.63 4.07 -7.59
C LYS A 112 0.19 3.26 -8.59
N MET A 113 1.41 3.71 -8.92
CA MET A 113 2.33 2.98 -9.79
C MET A 113 2.69 1.60 -9.22
N TYR A 114 2.94 1.51 -7.90
CA TYR A 114 3.23 0.24 -7.25
C TYR A 114 2.05 -0.73 -7.34
N LEU A 115 0.83 -0.24 -7.10
CA LEU A 115 -0.40 -1.04 -7.22
C LEU A 115 -0.61 -1.54 -8.66
N ASP A 116 -0.35 -0.71 -9.67
CA ASP A 116 -0.43 -1.12 -11.08
C ASP A 116 0.58 -2.22 -11.44
N LEU A 117 1.73 -2.26 -10.77
CA LEU A 117 2.71 -3.32 -10.97
C LEU A 117 2.33 -4.63 -10.30
N VAL A 118 1.79 -4.58 -9.07
CA VAL A 118 1.59 -5.79 -8.26
C VAL A 118 0.22 -6.43 -8.47
N ILE A 119 -0.75 -5.68 -8.98
CA ILE A 119 -2.09 -6.19 -9.27
C ILE A 119 -2.19 -6.56 -10.73
N VAL A 120 -2.07 -7.85 -11.02
CA VAL A 120 -1.98 -8.38 -12.38
C VAL A 120 -2.98 -9.52 -12.56
N SER A 121 -3.68 -9.50 -13.70
CA SER A 121 -4.54 -10.60 -14.12
C SER A 121 -3.76 -11.92 -14.13
N THR A 122 -4.45 -13.04 -13.87
CA THR A 122 -3.90 -14.40 -13.71
C THR A 122 -3.07 -14.65 -12.46
N LYS A 123 -2.63 -13.60 -11.75
CA LYS A 123 -1.84 -13.71 -10.51
C LYS A 123 -2.63 -13.31 -9.27
N THR A 124 -3.13 -12.07 -9.23
CA THR A 124 -3.86 -11.52 -8.06
C THR A 124 -5.38 -11.56 -8.24
N TRP A 125 -5.85 -11.71 -9.47
CA TRP A 125 -7.25 -11.93 -9.81
C TRP A 125 -7.36 -12.67 -11.16
N VAL A 126 -8.49 -13.32 -11.40
CA VAL A 126 -8.83 -14.03 -12.65
C VAL A 126 -10.22 -13.61 -13.13
N GLU A 127 -10.51 -13.82 -14.42
CA GLU A 127 -11.86 -13.63 -14.95
C GLU A 127 -12.76 -14.79 -14.49
N GLY A 128 -13.80 -14.49 -13.72
CA GLY A 128 -14.81 -15.44 -13.26
C GLY A 128 -16.14 -15.29 -14.00
N GLU A 129 -17.09 -16.19 -13.73
CA GLU A 129 -18.41 -16.19 -14.39
C GLU A 129 -19.23 -14.92 -14.10
N HIS A 130 -18.98 -14.29 -12.95
CA HIS A 130 -19.68 -13.09 -12.49
C HIS A 130 -18.79 -11.82 -12.48
N GLY A 131 -17.67 -11.85 -13.19
CA GLY A 131 -16.67 -10.79 -13.25
C GLY A 131 -15.37 -11.16 -12.53
N PRO A 132 -14.50 -10.18 -12.23
CA PRO A 132 -13.19 -10.43 -11.64
C PRO A 132 -13.27 -11.13 -10.27
N GLU A 133 -12.53 -12.23 -10.12
CA GLU A 133 -12.39 -13.00 -8.88
C GLU A 133 -10.96 -12.90 -8.34
N GLY A 134 -10.81 -12.40 -7.12
CA GLY A 134 -9.52 -12.27 -6.46
C GLY A 134 -8.92 -13.60 -6.00
N THR A 135 -7.59 -13.71 -5.96
CA THR A 135 -6.86 -14.93 -5.55
C THR A 135 -6.21 -14.80 -4.16
N LEU A 136 -6.18 -13.59 -3.59
CA LEU A 136 -5.42 -13.25 -2.38
C LEU A 136 -6.29 -13.36 -1.11
N HIS A 137 -6.91 -14.52 -0.90
CA HIS A 137 -7.77 -14.78 0.26
C HIS A 137 -7.00 -14.98 1.56
N ASN A 138 -7.69 -14.84 2.70
CA ASN A 138 -7.15 -15.01 4.05
C ASN A 138 -5.97 -14.07 4.37
N LYS A 139 -5.97 -12.89 3.76
CA LYS A 139 -4.98 -11.84 3.99
C LYS A 139 -5.64 -10.60 4.60
N LYS A 140 -4.81 -9.78 5.24
CA LYS A 140 -5.26 -8.59 5.97
C LYS A 140 -4.52 -7.34 5.52
N ALA A 141 -5.23 -6.21 5.45
CA ALA A 141 -4.65 -4.93 5.08
C ALA A 141 -4.95 -3.84 6.11
N LEU A 142 -3.95 -3.00 6.35
CA LEU A 142 -4.04 -1.78 7.14
C LEU A 142 -3.61 -0.60 6.28
N HIS A 143 -4.43 0.45 6.24
CA HIS A 143 -4.04 1.74 5.65
C HIS A 143 -3.85 2.77 6.76
N ILE A 144 -2.61 3.24 6.90
CA ILE A 144 -2.22 4.34 7.78
C ILE A 144 -2.12 5.59 6.91
N GLN A 145 -3.09 6.48 7.04
CA GLN A 145 -3.17 7.70 6.23
C GLN A 145 -3.05 8.96 7.08
N SER A 146 -2.38 9.99 6.55
CA SER A 146 -2.45 11.35 7.10
C SER A 146 -3.03 12.33 6.08
N SER A 147 -3.89 13.25 6.52
CA SER A 147 -4.54 14.25 5.65
C SER A 147 -4.59 15.64 6.28
N GLY A 148 -4.68 16.68 5.44
CA GLY A 148 -4.86 18.05 5.91
C GLY A 148 -6.28 18.33 6.41
N GLY A 149 -7.30 17.84 5.69
CA GLY A 149 -8.70 17.88 6.08
C GLY A 149 -9.14 16.67 6.91
N THR A 150 -10.40 16.69 7.37
CA THR A 150 -11.07 15.59 8.07
C THR A 150 -12.10 14.94 7.15
N TYR A 151 -11.98 13.63 6.92
CA TYR A 151 -12.78 12.87 5.96
C TYR A 151 -13.50 11.69 6.63
N HIS A 152 -12.81 10.90 7.45
CA HIS A 152 -13.40 9.71 8.09
C HIS A 152 -14.10 10.02 9.41
N HIS A 153 -13.65 11.05 10.13
CA HIS A 153 -14.23 11.46 11.41
C HIS A 153 -15.01 12.79 11.31
N THR A 154 -15.76 12.97 10.22
CA THR A 154 -16.56 14.17 9.95
C THR A 154 -18.05 13.85 9.85
N ASP A 155 -18.90 14.75 10.33
CA ASP A 155 -20.36 14.67 10.16
C ASP A 155 -20.82 15.24 8.81
N ASN A 156 -19.89 15.82 8.02
CA ASN A 156 -20.19 16.39 6.71
C ASN A 156 -20.14 15.29 5.62
N GLU A 157 -21.30 14.92 5.09
CA GLU A 157 -21.41 13.87 4.06
C GLU A 157 -20.61 14.15 2.78
N PHE A 158 -20.44 15.42 2.40
CA PHE A 158 -19.63 15.77 1.24
C PHE A 158 -18.17 15.44 1.53
N MET A 159 -17.64 15.89 2.67
CA MET A 159 -16.26 15.60 3.09
C MET A 159 -16.01 14.09 3.22
N ALA A 160 -16.95 13.34 3.79
CA ALA A 160 -16.81 11.89 3.95
C ALA A 160 -16.67 11.11 2.63
N LYS A 161 -17.13 11.67 1.50
CA LYS A 161 -17.04 11.05 0.17
C LYS A 161 -15.79 11.47 -0.61
N LEU A 162 -15.01 12.40 -0.09
CA LEU A 162 -13.85 12.95 -0.79
C LEU A 162 -12.55 12.17 -0.56
N ASP A 163 -12.50 11.19 0.34
CA ASP A 163 -11.36 10.29 0.41
C ASP A 163 -11.44 9.20 -0.67
N LEU A 164 -11.09 9.61 -1.90
CA LEU A 164 -11.06 8.72 -3.05
C LEU A 164 -9.87 7.75 -2.98
N GLY A 165 -8.79 8.13 -2.28
CA GLY A 165 -7.59 7.33 -2.12
C GLY A 165 -7.82 6.06 -1.30
N ASP A 166 -8.36 6.22 -0.09
CA ASP A 166 -8.72 5.09 0.79
C ASP A 166 -9.82 4.22 0.16
N SER A 167 -10.83 4.87 -0.43
CA SER A 167 -11.93 4.17 -1.13
C SER A 167 -11.41 3.32 -2.30
N TYR A 168 -10.50 3.87 -3.11
CA TYR A 168 -9.85 3.15 -4.20
C TYR A 168 -9.03 1.97 -3.68
N LEU A 169 -8.17 2.20 -2.68
CA LEU A 169 -7.33 1.16 -2.11
C LEU A 169 -8.19 0.01 -1.55
N LYS A 170 -9.22 0.31 -0.77
CA LYS A 170 -10.16 -0.68 -0.22
C LYS A 170 -10.87 -1.48 -1.32
N ALA A 171 -11.40 -0.80 -2.34
CA ALA A 171 -12.09 -1.46 -3.45
C ALA A 171 -11.15 -2.38 -4.24
N LEU A 172 -9.95 -1.89 -4.55
CA LEU A 172 -8.93 -2.61 -5.29
C LEU A 172 -8.42 -3.85 -4.54
N LEU A 173 -8.17 -3.72 -3.23
CA LEU A 173 -7.78 -4.84 -2.37
C LEU A 173 -8.92 -5.87 -2.23
N GLY A 174 -10.16 -5.39 -2.11
CA GLY A 174 -11.35 -6.24 -2.11
C GLY A 174 -11.51 -7.05 -3.40
N GLN A 175 -11.24 -6.42 -4.56
CA GLN A 175 -11.27 -7.08 -5.86
C GLN A 175 -10.27 -8.24 -5.93
N VAL A 176 -9.05 -8.07 -5.41
CA VAL A 176 -8.03 -9.14 -5.39
C VAL A 176 -8.22 -10.14 -4.25
N GLY A 177 -9.28 -10.01 -3.44
CA GLY A 177 -9.68 -10.99 -2.41
C GLY A 177 -9.27 -10.65 -0.98
N ILE A 178 -8.64 -9.50 -0.75
CA ILE A 178 -8.21 -9.01 0.56
C ILE A 178 -9.36 -8.21 1.17
N LYS A 179 -10.22 -8.91 1.93
CA LYS A 179 -11.46 -8.35 2.48
C LYS A 179 -11.33 -7.82 3.91
N ASP A 180 -10.36 -8.32 4.68
CA ASP A 180 -10.06 -7.80 6.01
C ASP A 180 -9.22 -6.52 5.85
N TYR A 181 -9.91 -5.38 5.84
CA TYR A 181 -9.32 -4.06 5.62
C TYR A 181 -9.66 -3.12 6.77
N GLN A 182 -8.62 -2.47 7.31
CA GLN A 182 -8.75 -1.46 8.35
C GLN A 182 -8.01 -0.18 7.95
N GLY A 183 -8.57 0.97 8.31
CA GLY A 183 -7.91 2.26 8.21
C GLY A 183 -7.56 2.86 9.58
N ILE A 184 -6.46 3.61 9.64
CA ILE A 184 -6.07 4.50 10.73
C ILE A 184 -5.78 5.87 10.11
N TYR A 185 -6.53 6.88 10.53
CA TYR A 185 -6.52 8.19 9.88
C TYR A 185 -6.04 9.27 10.84
N CYS A 186 -4.92 9.92 10.52
CA CYS A 186 -4.42 11.11 11.20
C CYS A 186 -4.88 12.35 10.43
N GLU A 187 -6.04 12.87 10.79
CA GLU A 187 -6.77 13.87 9.99
C GLU A 187 -6.76 15.28 10.59
N GLY A 188 -7.19 16.26 9.79
CA GLY A 188 -7.39 17.64 10.24
C GLY A 188 -6.09 18.41 10.51
N ASN A 189 -4.94 17.91 10.02
CA ASN A 189 -3.64 18.46 10.39
C ASN A 189 -3.43 19.90 9.90
N SER A 190 -4.04 20.31 8.78
CA SER A 190 -3.87 21.68 8.25
C SER A 190 -4.59 22.75 9.07
N HIS A 191 -5.49 22.36 9.97
CA HIS A 191 -6.27 23.27 10.82
C HIS A 191 -5.77 23.30 12.28
N ARG A 192 -4.68 22.57 12.58
CA ARG A 192 -4.08 22.50 13.91
C ARG A 192 -2.83 23.35 13.97
N ASP A 193 -2.57 23.94 15.13
CA ASP A 193 -1.23 24.44 15.41
C ASP A 193 -0.23 23.27 15.55
N PRO A 194 1.10 23.54 15.54
CA PRO A 194 2.10 22.49 15.62
C PRO A 194 2.02 21.59 16.86
N GLU A 195 1.61 22.12 18.01
CA GLU A 195 1.50 21.36 19.26
C GLU A 195 0.32 20.39 19.20
N ASP A 196 -0.84 20.88 18.77
CA ASP A 196 -2.05 20.09 18.57
C ASP A 196 -1.87 19.02 17.48
N MET A 197 -1.13 19.34 16.40
CA MET A 197 -0.80 18.37 15.36
C MET A 197 0.07 17.24 15.92
N ALA A 198 1.09 17.58 16.72
CA ALA A 198 1.96 16.59 17.36
C ALA A 198 1.20 15.72 18.36
N ALA A 199 0.31 16.32 19.16
CA ALA A 199 -0.55 15.59 20.11
C ALA A 199 -1.50 14.63 19.38
N ASN A 200 -2.15 15.09 18.29
CA ASN A 200 -2.99 14.26 17.45
C ASN A 200 -2.22 13.07 16.87
N ARG A 201 -1.03 13.32 16.30
CA ARG A 201 -0.14 12.27 15.79
C ARG A 201 0.19 11.25 16.86
N GLU A 202 0.53 11.67 18.09
CA GLU A 202 0.87 10.74 19.17
C GLU A 202 -0.34 9.88 19.62
N ILE A 203 -1.54 10.45 19.64
CA ILE A 203 -2.78 9.69 19.93
C ILE A 203 -2.96 8.58 18.88
N VAL A 204 -2.85 8.94 17.60
CA VAL A 204 -3.02 7.99 16.49
C VAL A 204 -1.87 6.96 16.46
N ALA A 205 -0.63 7.37 16.76
CA ALA A 205 0.51 6.45 16.88
C ALA A 205 0.31 5.42 18.01
N LYS A 206 -0.23 5.84 19.16
CA LYS A 206 -0.61 4.91 20.24
C LYS A 206 -1.68 3.93 19.81
N GLN A 207 -2.68 4.37 19.02
CA GLN A 207 -3.68 3.47 18.45
C GLN A 207 -3.05 2.46 17.50
N ALA A 208 -2.18 2.88 16.59
CA ALA A 208 -1.46 2.00 15.68
C ALA A 208 -0.62 0.95 16.44
N GLY A 209 0.08 1.36 17.50
CA GLY A 209 0.82 0.43 18.37
C GLY A 209 -0.05 -0.56 19.15
N LYS A 210 -1.33 -0.24 19.43
CA LYS A 210 -2.28 -1.20 20.00
C LYS A 210 -2.75 -2.21 18.96
N ILE A 211 -3.11 -1.73 17.76
CA ILE A 211 -3.55 -2.59 16.66
C ILE A 211 -2.45 -3.57 16.27
N ALA A 212 -1.19 -3.12 16.24
CA ALA A 212 -0.03 -3.94 15.90
C ALA A 212 0.12 -5.23 16.72
N LYS A 213 -0.43 -5.30 17.93
CA LYS A 213 -0.38 -6.51 18.79
C LYS A 213 -1.35 -7.61 18.39
N THR A 214 -2.43 -7.23 17.69
CA THR A 214 -3.48 -8.16 17.28
C THR A 214 -3.70 -8.13 15.76
N PHE A 215 -2.79 -7.46 15.04
CA PHE A 215 -2.88 -7.31 13.61
C PHE A 215 -2.54 -8.61 12.92
#